data_AF-A0A9D2SL47-F1
#
_entry.id   AF-A0A9D2SL47-F1
#
_cell.length_a   1.000
_cell.length_b   1.000
_cell.length_c   1.000
_cell.angle_alpha   90.00
_cell.angle_beta   90.00
_cell.angle_gamma   90.00
#
_symmetry.space_group_name_H-M   'P 1'
#
loop_
_entity.id
_entity.type
_entity.pdbx_description
1 polymer ?
#
loop_
_entity_poly.entity_id
_entity_poly.type
_entity_poly.pdbx_seq_one_letter_code
_entity_poly.pdbx_strand_id
1 'polypeptide(L)'
;MEFVSLFTEICSGGSVWGTSGQRILSEFSLDPFTNMELIRDGVLVFGRDFRNLLSFPSRAEVLRAIQRHYEAIRKYGASDAGWLLDTARCLYTLKTNQIAAKTAAGEWALEHHLCPNPEVMKKALEIRRNPEKLLKDESVTKWLKTITPQIQEFADVLENALQKEMRSGSEV
;
A
#
# COMPACT_ATOMS: atom_id res chain seq x y z
N MET A 1 -7.70 37.22 -5.74
CA MET A 1 -7.71 36.51 -7.03
C MET A 1 -6.32 35.93 -7.33
N GLU A 2 -5.61 35.38 -6.34
CA GLU A 2 -4.26 34.82 -6.51
C GLU A 2 -4.17 33.31 -6.15
N PHE A 3 -5.23 32.71 -5.62
CA PHE A 3 -5.20 31.31 -5.19
C PHE A 3 -5.38 30.31 -6.36
N VAL A 4 -5.89 30.77 -7.49
CA VAL A 4 -6.10 29.93 -8.69
C VAL A 4 -4.81 29.82 -9.51
N SER A 5 -3.89 30.80 -9.41
CA SER A 5 -2.68 30.86 -10.25
C SER A 5 -1.59 29.87 -9.83
N LEU A 6 -1.48 29.54 -8.54
CA LEU A 6 -0.44 28.62 -8.06
C LEU A 6 -0.76 27.14 -8.38
N PHE A 7 -2.04 26.81 -8.56
CA PHE A 7 -2.48 25.45 -8.87
C PHE A 7 -2.25 25.09 -10.35
N THR A 8 -2.43 26.05 -11.26
CA THR A 8 -2.16 25.86 -12.69
C THR A 8 -0.66 25.71 -12.98
N GLU A 9 0.21 26.35 -12.20
CA GLU A 9 1.67 26.28 -12.40
C GLU A 9 2.28 24.98 -11.86
N ILE A 10 1.67 24.36 -10.84
CA ILE A 10 2.08 23.04 -10.32
C ILE A 10 1.53 21.89 -11.19
N CYS A 11 0.35 22.07 -11.79
CA CYS A 11 -0.30 21.05 -12.63
C CYS A 11 0.06 21.12 -14.13
N SER A 12 0.93 22.04 -14.56
CA SER A 12 1.42 22.10 -15.95
C SER A 12 2.42 20.99 -16.31
N GLY A 13 2.90 20.25 -15.32
CA GLY A 13 3.71 19.05 -15.52
C GLY A 13 2.87 17.81 -15.27
N GLY A 14 2.35 17.19 -16.33
CA GLY A 14 1.77 15.86 -16.23
C GLY A 14 2.76 14.92 -15.54
N SER A 15 2.38 14.40 -14.37
CA SER A 15 3.22 13.47 -13.63
C SER A 15 3.10 12.08 -14.26
N VAL A 16 4.16 11.64 -14.95
CA VAL A 16 4.26 10.29 -15.52
C VAL A 16 4.93 9.37 -14.49
N TRP A 17 4.20 8.37 -14.02
CA TRP A 17 4.77 7.20 -13.37
C TRP A 17 4.37 5.97 -14.22
N GLY A 18 5.34 5.34 -14.88
CA GLY A 18 5.11 4.46 -16.02
C GLY A 18 4.41 3.12 -15.75
N THR A 19 3.53 2.72 -16.68
CA THR A 19 3.61 1.56 -17.60
C THR A 19 2.68 1.87 -18.79
N SER A 20 2.80 1.15 -19.92
CA SER A 20 1.96 1.36 -21.12
C SER A 20 0.47 1.18 -20.80
N GLY A 21 -0.23 2.29 -20.51
CA GLY A 21 -1.66 2.27 -20.21
C GLY A 21 -2.19 3.39 -19.31
N GLN A 22 -1.34 4.16 -18.63
CA GLN A 22 -1.82 5.27 -17.79
C GLN A 22 -2.19 6.52 -18.62
N ARG A 23 -3.39 7.05 -18.37
CA ARG A 23 -3.95 8.25 -19.01
C ARG A 23 -3.58 9.50 -18.20
N ILE A 24 -3.39 10.62 -18.89
CA ILE A 24 -3.25 11.94 -18.26
C ILE A 24 -4.55 12.21 -17.49
N LEU A 25 -4.48 12.24 -16.16
CA LEU A 25 -5.60 12.60 -15.30
C LEU A 25 -5.67 14.12 -15.18
N SER A 26 -6.87 14.68 -15.25
CA SER A 26 -7.11 16.12 -15.06
C SER A 26 -6.91 16.56 -13.60
N GLU A 27 -6.99 15.61 -12.66
CA GLU A 27 -6.80 15.82 -11.23
C GLU A 27 -5.98 14.65 -10.67
N PHE A 28 -4.93 14.99 -9.94
CA PHE A 28 -4.08 14.01 -9.25
C PHE A 28 -4.19 14.27 -7.76
N SER A 29 -4.91 13.39 -7.04
CA SER A 29 -4.91 13.37 -5.58
C SER A 29 -3.94 12.29 -5.11
N LEU A 30 -3.00 12.68 -4.26
CA LEU A 30 -2.11 11.74 -3.60
C LEU A 30 -2.92 10.96 -2.57
N ASP A 31 -2.94 9.63 -2.68
CA ASP A 31 -3.50 8.81 -1.61
C ASP A 31 -2.65 8.95 -0.34
N PRO A 32 -3.22 8.73 0.86
CA PRO A 32 -2.49 8.90 2.11
C PRO A 32 -1.20 8.08 2.23
N PHE A 33 -1.11 6.89 1.64
CA PHE A 33 0.12 6.09 1.71
C PHE A 33 1.21 6.71 0.84
N THR A 34 0.87 7.12 -0.40
CA THR A 34 1.82 7.83 -1.27
C THR A 34 2.25 9.16 -0.65
N ASN A 35 1.33 9.90 -0.02
CA ASN A 35 1.67 11.16 0.64
C ASN A 35 2.64 10.94 1.81
N MET A 36 2.39 9.93 2.66
CA MET A 36 3.31 9.56 3.75
C MET A 36 4.69 9.15 3.22
N GLU A 37 4.74 8.36 2.15
CA GLU A 37 5.98 7.86 1.52
C GLU A 37 6.77 9.00 0.88
N LEU A 38 6.09 9.90 0.15
CA LEU A 38 6.72 11.05 -0.51
C LEU A 38 7.29 12.07 0.50
N ILE A 39 6.56 12.35 1.58
CA ILE A 39 7.04 13.27 2.64
C ILE A 39 8.30 12.72 3.32
N ARG A 40 8.36 11.41 3.57
CA ARG A 40 9.44 10.80 4.36
C ARG A 40 10.65 10.42 3.51
N ASP A 41 10.41 9.71 2.41
CA ASP A 41 11.45 9.00 1.67
C ASP A 41 11.63 9.52 0.24
N GLY A 42 10.82 10.53 -0.16
CA GLY A 42 10.90 11.13 -1.49
C GLY A 42 12.27 11.68 -1.82
N VAL A 43 12.71 11.51 -3.06
CA VAL A 43 13.95 12.09 -3.57
C VAL A 43 13.61 13.02 -4.73
N LEU A 44 14.04 14.28 -4.64
CA LEU A 44 13.90 15.23 -5.75
C LEU A 44 14.86 14.83 -6.87
N VAL A 45 14.31 14.37 -7.98
CA VAL A 45 15.10 14.05 -9.18
C VAL A 45 15.28 15.30 -10.06
N PHE A 46 14.24 16.12 -10.20
CA PHE A 46 14.25 17.33 -11.02
C PHE A 46 13.15 18.32 -10.59
N GLY A 47 13.39 19.62 -10.80
CA GLY A 47 12.41 20.68 -10.53
C GLY A 47 12.53 21.30 -9.13
N ARG A 48 11.40 21.79 -8.60
CA ARG A 48 11.32 22.39 -7.25
C ARG A 48 10.81 21.35 -6.26
N ASP A 49 11.46 21.26 -5.11
CA ASP A 49 10.94 20.48 -3.99
C ASP A 49 9.66 21.12 -3.45
N PHE A 50 8.55 20.37 -3.48
CA PHE A 50 7.25 20.81 -2.98
C PHE A 50 6.80 20.03 -1.74
N ARG A 51 7.63 19.16 -1.18
CA ARG A 51 7.24 18.31 -0.05
C ARG A 51 6.88 19.11 1.21
N ASN A 52 7.45 20.30 1.36
CA ASN A 52 7.08 21.24 2.42
C ASN A 52 5.64 21.79 2.29
N LEU A 53 5.00 21.64 1.13
CA LEU A 53 3.60 22.00 0.90
C LEU A 53 2.64 20.84 1.19
N LEU A 54 3.17 19.62 1.39
CA LEU A 54 2.37 18.44 1.68
C LEU A 54 2.11 18.34 3.17
N SER A 55 0.84 18.21 3.53
CA SER A 55 0.44 17.89 4.90
C SER A 55 0.51 16.39 5.13
N PHE A 56 1.06 15.98 6.27
CA PHE A 56 0.98 14.59 6.69
C PHE A 56 -0.50 14.21 6.92
N PRO A 57 -0.98 13.08 6.39
CA PRO A 57 -2.38 12.69 6.56
C PRO A 57 -2.77 12.53 8.03
N SER A 58 -3.96 12.99 8.39
CA SER A 58 -4.55 12.74 9.70
C SER A 58 -4.78 11.25 9.93
N ARG A 59 -4.84 10.82 11.20
CA ARG A 59 -5.14 9.43 11.54
C ARG A 59 -6.45 8.94 10.90
N ALA A 60 -7.48 9.79 10.85
CA ALA A 60 -8.75 9.46 10.22
C ALA A 60 -8.62 9.23 8.70
N GLU A 61 -7.77 10.00 8.02
CA GLU A 61 -7.49 9.79 6.58
C GLU A 61 -6.73 8.49 6.34
N VAL A 62 -5.76 8.17 7.20
CA VAL A 62 -5.02 6.90 7.16
C VAL A 62 -5.96 5.72 7.35
N LEU A 63 -6.86 5.76 8.35
CA LEU A 63 -7.84 4.69 8.59
C LEU A 63 -8.78 4.52 7.39
N ARG A 64 -9.26 5.62 6.79
CA ARG A 64 -10.07 5.54 5.55
C ARG A 64 -9.30 4.96 4.38
N ALA A 65 -8.01 5.27 4.24
CA ALA A 65 -7.18 4.66 3.20
C ALA A 65 -7.03 3.16 3.42
N ILE A 66 -6.72 2.73 4.65
CA ILE A 66 -6.62 1.31 5.02
C ILE A 66 -7.94 0.58 4.73
N GLN A 67 -9.09 1.18 5.08
CA GLN A 67 -10.41 0.63 4.77
C GLN A 67 -10.60 0.40 3.25
N ARG A 68 -10.23 1.38 2.41
CA ARG A 68 -10.32 1.23 0.94
C ARG A 68 -9.38 0.14 0.42
N HIS A 69 -8.16 0.04 0.95
CA HIS A 69 -7.23 -1.02 0.59
C HIS A 69 -7.78 -2.40 1.00
N TYR A 70 -8.33 -2.50 2.20
CA TYR A 70 -9.00 -3.70 2.70
C TYR A 70 -10.15 -4.13 1.77
N GLU A 71 -11.04 -3.20 1.40
CA GLU A 71 -12.14 -3.47 0.46
C GLU A 71 -11.63 -3.95 -0.90
N ALA A 72 -10.54 -3.36 -1.41
CA ALA A 72 -9.91 -3.80 -2.65
C ALA A 72 -9.32 -5.22 -2.52
N ILE A 73 -8.64 -5.53 -1.42
CA ILE A 73 -8.11 -6.88 -1.13
C ILE A 73 -9.26 -7.90 -1.06
N ARG A 74 -10.38 -7.57 -0.39
CA ARG A 74 -11.54 -8.45 -0.33
C ARG A 74 -12.15 -8.72 -1.69
N LYS A 75 -12.29 -7.67 -2.50
CA LYS A 75 -12.99 -7.76 -3.78
C LYS A 75 -12.14 -8.36 -4.90
N TYR A 76 -10.84 -8.08 -4.90
CA TYR A 76 -9.95 -8.38 -6.03
C TYR A 76 -8.74 -9.24 -5.67
N GLY A 77 -8.52 -9.53 -4.38
CA GLY A 77 -7.37 -10.27 -3.88
C GLY A 77 -7.38 -11.73 -4.31
N ALA A 78 -6.69 -12.02 -5.42
CA ALA A 78 -6.54 -13.36 -5.99
C ALA A 78 -5.30 -13.44 -6.88
N SER A 79 -4.75 -14.65 -7.03
CA SER A 79 -3.70 -14.99 -8.01
C SER A 79 -2.42 -14.14 -8.00
N ASP A 80 -2.17 -13.34 -6.96
CA ASP A 80 -0.99 -12.49 -6.82
C ASP A 80 -0.58 -12.42 -5.35
N ALA A 81 0.67 -12.79 -5.06
CA ALA A 81 1.23 -12.71 -3.72
C ALA A 81 1.42 -11.25 -3.24
N GLY A 82 1.37 -10.27 -4.14
CA GLY A 82 1.37 -8.85 -3.83
C GLY A 82 0.30 -8.44 -2.84
N TRP A 83 -0.89 -9.06 -2.89
CA TRP A 83 -2.00 -8.79 -1.98
C TRP A 83 -1.67 -9.11 -0.51
N LEU A 84 -0.84 -10.14 -0.25
CA LEU A 84 -0.36 -10.45 1.09
C LEU A 84 0.54 -9.33 1.62
N LEU A 85 1.41 -8.80 0.76
CA LEU A 85 2.33 -7.72 1.10
C LEU A 85 1.60 -6.39 1.29
N ASP A 86 0.56 -6.12 0.49
CA ASP A 86 -0.30 -4.95 0.67
C ASP A 86 -1.12 -5.04 1.97
N THR A 87 -1.59 -6.25 2.34
CA THR A 87 -2.22 -6.51 3.65
C THR A 87 -1.24 -6.25 4.79
N ALA A 88 0.00 -6.74 4.68
CA ALA A 88 1.05 -6.49 5.67
C ALA A 88 1.38 -5.00 5.81
N ARG A 89 1.47 -4.25 4.69
CA ARG A 89 1.64 -2.79 4.72
C ARG A 89 0.50 -2.11 5.46
N CYS A 90 -0.75 -2.51 5.19
CA CYS A 90 -1.91 -1.96 5.89
C CYS A 90 -1.84 -2.20 7.40
N LEU A 91 -1.50 -3.42 7.83
CA LEU A 91 -1.33 -3.76 9.24
C LEU A 91 -0.19 -2.96 9.90
N TYR A 92 0.95 -2.85 9.22
CA TYR A 92 2.08 -2.04 9.68
C TYR A 92 1.67 -0.58 9.88
N THR A 93 1.03 0.03 8.88
CA THR A 93 0.56 1.42 8.95
C THR A 93 -0.49 1.61 10.04
N LEU A 94 -1.40 0.65 10.18
CA LEU A 94 -2.40 0.67 11.23
C LEU A 94 -1.72 0.70 12.62
N LYS A 95 -0.71 -0.13 12.86
CA LYS A 95 -0.07 -0.27 14.17
C LYS A 95 0.96 0.80 14.51
N THR A 96 1.66 1.34 13.51
CA THR A 96 2.80 2.24 13.75
C THR A 96 2.50 3.69 13.37
N ASN A 97 1.44 3.92 12.59
CA ASN A 97 1.19 5.20 11.92
C ASN A 97 2.35 5.64 11.00
N GLN A 98 3.09 4.66 10.47
CA GLN A 98 4.21 4.82 9.55
C GLN A 98 3.97 3.99 8.29
N ILE A 99 4.63 4.33 7.19
CA ILE A 99 4.62 3.51 5.98
C ILE A 99 5.90 2.68 5.89
N ALA A 100 5.79 1.47 5.38
CA ALA A 100 6.94 0.62 5.07
C ALA A 100 6.83 0.09 3.64
N ALA A 101 7.97 -0.22 3.04
CA ALA A 101 8.03 -0.93 1.77
C ALA A 101 7.43 -2.34 1.91
N LYS A 102 6.92 -2.90 0.80
CA LYS A 102 6.28 -4.24 0.77
C LYS A 102 7.10 -5.34 1.46
N THR A 103 8.40 -5.39 1.22
CA THR A 103 9.29 -6.40 1.80
C THR A 103 9.43 -6.22 3.31
N ALA A 104 9.72 -5.00 3.76
CA ALA A 104 9.87 -4.69 5.19
C ALA A 104 8.58 -4.91 5.97
N ALA A 105 7.42 -4.55 5.40
CA ALA A 105 6.13 -4.81 6.03
C ALA A 105 5.83 -6.31 6.15
N GLY A 106 6.17 -7.10 5.13
CA GLY A 106 6.02 -8.56 5.17
C GLY A 106 6.92 -9.24 6.21
N GLU A 107 8.17 -8.79 6.32
CA GLU A 107 9.12 -9.25 7.35
C GLU A 107 8.62 -8.89 8.76
N TRP A 108 8.22 -7.64 8.95
CA TRP A 108 7.65 -7.18 10.22
C TRP A 108 6.40 -7.98 10.64
N ALA A 109 5.53 -8.32 9.69
CA ALA A 109 4.33 -9.12 9.96
C ALA A 109 4.66 -10.56 10.39
N LEU A 110 5.75 -11.14 9.86
CA LEU A 110 6.26 -12.44 10.30
C LEU A 110 6.85 -12.38 11.71
N GLU A 111 7.66 -11.36 11.98
CA GLU A 111 8.29 -11.13 13.30
C GLU A 111 7.25 -10.94 14.41
N HIS A 112 6.12 -10.29 14.10
CA HIS A 112 5.03 -10.02 15.05
C HIS A 112 3.95 -11.11 15.04
N HIS A 113 4.18 -12.24 14.37
CA HIS A 113 3.26 -13.38 14.29
C HIS A 113 1.84 -13.00 13.83
N LEU A 114 1.74 -12.05 12.89
CA LEU A 114 0.45 -11.56 12.37
C LEU A 114 -0.08 -12.39 11.19
N CYS A 115 0.80 -13.11 10.49
CA CYS A 115 0.42 -13.92 9.34
C CYS A 115 -0.25 -15.24 9.80
N PRO A 116 -1.50 -15.52 9.40
CA PRO A 116 -2.17 -16.79 9.70
C PRO A 116 -1.38 -18.00 9.19
N ASN A 117 -0.75 -17.83 8.02
CA ASN A 117 0.14 -18.82 7.43
C ASN A 117 1.52 -18.19 7.14
N PRO A 118 2.50 -18.35 8.05
CA PRO A 118 3.84 -17.79 7.88
C PRO A 118 4.57 -18.28 6.63
N GLU A 119 4.40 -19.54 6.25
CA GLU A 119 5.10 -20.13 5.09
C GLU A 119 4.64 -19.49 3.77
N VAL A 120 3.36 -19.15 3.68
CA VAL A 120 2.80 -18.44 2.52
C VAL A 120 3.39 -17.04 2.40
N MET A 121 3.55 -16.32 3.51
CA MET A 121 4.22 -15.01 3.52
C MET A 121 5.71 -15.12 3.19
N LYS A 122 6.43 -16.11 3.72
CA LYS A 122 7.85 -16.36 3.38
C LYS A 122 8.03 -16.58 1.88
N LYS A 123 7.16 -17.38 1.25
CA LYS A 123 7.17 -17.60 -0.20
C LYS A 123 6.85 -16.33 -1.00
N ALA A 124 5.90 -15.51 -0.52
CA ALA A 124 5.61 -14.20 -1.14
C ALA A 124 6.84 -13.28 -1.13
N LEU A 125 7.59 -13.24 -0.01
CA LEU A 125 8.83 -12.48 0.11
C LEU A 125 9.94 -13.04 -0.79
N GLU A 126 10.05 -14.36 -0.91
CA GLU A 126 11.01 -15.01 -1.82
C GLU A 126 10.76 -14.60 -3.28
N ILE A 127 9.50 -14.70 -3.74
CA ILE A 127 9.07 -14.27 -5.08
C ILE A 127 9.42 -12.80 -5.30
N ARG A 128 9.13 -11.93 -4.32
CA ARG A 128 9.40 -10.50 -4.44
C ARG A 128 10.90 -10.17 -4.53
N ARG A 129 11.77 -10.95 -3.88
CA ARG A 129 13.22 -10.77 -3.97
C ARG A 129 13.79 -11.23 -5.32
N ASN A 130 13.17 -12.22 -5.95
CA ASN A 130 13.65 -12.81 -7.22
C ASN A 130 12.52 -12.97 -8.27
N PRO A 131 11.81 -11.90 -8.66
CA PRO A 131 10.59 -12.03 -9.45
C PRO A 131 10.84 -12.56 -10.86
N GLU A 132 11.92 -12.16 -11.53
CA GLU A 132 12.22 -12.57 -12.91
C GLU A 132 12.45 -14.08 -13.05
N LYS A 133 13.04 -14.70 -12.04
CA LYS A 133 13.34 -16.12 -12.01
C LYS A 133 12.09 -16.92 -11.62
N LEU A 134 11.44 -16.52 -10.53
CA LEU A 134 10.37 -17.31 -9.92
C LEU A 134 9.04 -17.20 -10.65
N LEU A 135 8.75 -16.07 -11.33
CA LEU A 135 7.52 -15.97 -12.12
C LEU A 135 7.56 -16.77 -13.43
N LYS A 136 8.75 -17.21 -13.87
CA LYS A 136 8.91 -18.15 -15.01
C LYS A 136 8.74 -19.62 -14.60
N ASP A 137 8.73 -19.90 -13.29
CA ASP A 137 8.54 -21.24 -12.75
C ASP A 137 7.03 -21.59 -12.76
N GLU A 138 6.69 -22.68 -13.45
CA GLU A 138 5.30 -23.17 -13.53
C GLU A 138 4.73 -23.54 -12.15
N SER A 139 5.57 -24.02 -11.22
CA SER A 139 5.15 -24.37 -9.86
C SER A 139 4.74 -23.15 -9.06
N VAL A 140 5.45 -22.02 -9.24
CA VAL A 140 5.11 -20.73 -8.63
C VAL A 140 3.82 -20.18 -9.23
N THR A 141 3.69 -20.23 -10.55
CA THR A 141 2.47 -19.78 -11.25
C THR A 141 1.25 -20.60 -10.82
N LYS A 142 1.39 -21.92 -10.70
CA LYS A 142 0.34 -22.81 -10.20
C LYS A 142 -0.02 -22.49 -8.75
N TRP A 143 0.98 -22.24 -7.91
CA TRP A 143 0.77 -21.86 -6.52
C TRP A 143 0.04 -20.51 -6.38
N LEU A 144 0.42 -19.50 -7.17
CA LEU A 144 -0.26 -18.20 -7.18
C LEU A 144 -1.75 -18.36 -7.45
N LYS A 145 -2.16 -19.20 -8.42
CA LYS A 145 -3.57 -19.49 -8.71
C LYS A 145 -4.35 -20.10 -7.53
N THR A 146 -3.66 -20.67 -6.55
CA THR A 146 -4.26 -21.31 -5.37
C THR A 146 -4.23 -20.45 -4.10
N ILE A 147 -3.57 -19.28 -4.14
CA ILE A 147 -3.25 -18.49 -2.94
C ILE A 147 -4.43 -17.64 -2.41
N THR A 148 -5.53 -17.55 -3.16
CA THR A 148 -6.68 -16.70 -2.85
C THR A 148 -7.23 -16.92 -1.42
N PRO A 149 -7.43 -18.16 -0.92
CA PRO A 149 -7.91 -18.37 0.44
C PRO A 149 -7.00 -17.75 1.50
N GLN A 150 -5.67 -17.86 1.33
CA GLN A 150 -4.71 -17.33 2.30
C GLN A 150 -4.63 -15.80 2.25
N ILE A 151 -4.89 -15.19 1.08
CA ILE A 151 -5.09 -13.72 0.99
C ILE A 151 -6.30 -13.32 1.83
N GLN A 152 -7.42 -14.03 1.69
CA GLN A 152 -8.66 -13.70 2.41
C GLN A 152 -8.53 -13.94 3.92
N GLU A 153 -7.88 -15.03 4.34
CA GLU A 153 -7.55 -15.27 5.76
C GLU A 153 -6.71 -14.14 6.36
N PHE A 154 -5.72 -13.64 5.61
CA PHE A 154 -4.93 -12.52 6.12
C PHE A 154 -5.71 -11.19 6.12
N ALA A 155 -6.63 -11.02 5.17
CA ALA A 155 -7.56 -9.89 5.17
C ALA A 155 -8.51 -9.92 6.39
N ASP A 156 -8.89 -11.10 6.90
CA ASP A 156 -9.65 -11.23 8.16
C ASP A 156 -8.87 -10.63 9.35
N VAL A 157 -7.55 -10.83 9.39
CA VAL A 157 -6.69 -10.24 10.43
C VAL A 157 -6.69 -8.72 10.34
N LEU A 158 -6.57 -8.18 9.12
CA LEU A 158 -6.62 -6.73 8.89
C LEU A 158 -7.96 -6.14 9.28
N GLU A 159 -9.07 -6.78 8.90
CA GLU A 159 -10.43 -6.35 9.27
C GLU A 159 -10.59 -6.28 10.79
N ASN A 160 -10.21 -7.36 11.49
CA ASN A 160 -10.30 -7.41 12.94
C ASN A 160 -9.46 -6.31 13.62
N ALA A 161 -8.27 -6.05 13.10
CA ALA A 161 -7.42 -4.98 13.62
C ALA A 161 -8.04 -3.59 13.35
N LEU A 162 -8.56 -3.35 12.15
CA LEU A 162 -9.15 -2.09 11.75
C LEU A 162 -10.41 -1.77 12.55
N GLN A 163 -11.30 -2.75 12.75
CA GLN A 163 -12.51 -2.59 13.55
C GLN A 163 -12.20 -2.23 15.00
N LYS A 164 -11.14 -2.81 15.59
CA LYS A 164 -10.70 -2.47 16.96
C LYS A 164 -10.30 -1.00 17.07
N GLU A 165 -9.51 -0.52 16.12
CA GLU A 165 -9.03 0.87 16.08
C GLU A 165 -10.20 1.86 15.89
N MET A 166 -11.15 1.54 15.01
CA MET A 166 -12.34 2.37 14.78
C MET A 166 -13.24 2.46 16.02
N ARG A 167 -13.34 1.40 16.82
CA ARG A 167 -14.08 1.41 18.10
C ARG A 167 -13.37 2.24 19.16
N SER A 168 -12.05 2.09 19.30
CA SER A 168 -11.27 2.86 20.28
C SER A 168 -11.24 4.37 20.01
N GLY A 169 -11.40 4.80 18.76
CA GLY A 169 -11.50 6.21 18.39
C GLY A 169 -12.88 6.85 18.62
N SER A 170 -13.91 6.06 18.94
CA SER A 170 -15.27 6.53 19.22
C SER A 170 -15.57 6.74 20.71
N GLU A 171 -14.64 6.35 21.59
CA GLU A 171 -14.76 6.46 23.05
C GLU A 171 -14.06 7.70 23.64
N VAL A 172 -13.67 8.66 22.80
CA VAL A 172 -13.02 9.94 23.19
C VAL A 172 -13.86 11.13 22.78
#